data_AF-A0A0Q5LCZ6-F1
#
_entry.id   AF-A0A0Q5LCZ6-F1
#
_cell.length_a   1.000
_cell.length_b   1.000
_cell.length_c   1.000
_cell.angle_alpha   90.00
_cell.angle_beta   90.00
_cell.angle_gamma   90.00
#
_symmetry.space_group_name_H-M   'P 1'
#
loop_
_entity.id
_entity.type
_entity.pdbx_description
1 polymer ?
#
loop_
_entity_poly.entity_id
_entity_poly.type
_entity_poly.pdbx_seq_one_letter_code
_entity_poly.pdbx_strand_id
1 'polypeptide(L)' 'MATNIDPQEIVKQVTDRVAERYPEVEHEHISSLAVEELGKISNSRVTDYLTVLTERAVRSRLAK' A
#
# COMPACT_ATOMS: atom_id res chain seq x y z
N MET A 1 -10.20 -19.72 4.41
CA MET A 1 -8.73 -19.74 4.23
C MET A 1 -8.28 -18.30 4.40
N ALA A 2 -7.58 -17.96 5.48
CA ALA A 2 -6.99 -16.63 5.62
C ALA A 2 -5.79 -16.61 4.69
N THR A 3 -5.82 -15.78 3.65
CA THR A 3 -4.66 -15.60 2.79
C THR A 3 -3.60 -14.95 3.65
N ASN A 4 -2.57 -15.70 4.03
CA ASN A 4 -1.43 -15.18 4.79
C ASN A 4 -0.58 -14.37 3.80
N ILE A 5 -1.10 -13.22 3.38
CA ILE A 5 -0.40 -12.32 2.45
C ILE A 5 0.72 -11.65 3.24
N ASP A 6 1.94 -11.81 2.75
CA ASP A 6 3.12 -11.16 3.31
C ASP A 6 2.97 -9.63 3.21
N PRO A 7 3.11 -8.87 4.30
CA PRO A 7 3.12 -7.41 4.28
C PRO A 7 4.09 -6.82 3.24
N GLN A 8 5.24 -7.46 3.00
CA GLN A 8 6.22 -7.03 1.99
C GLN A 8 5.67 -7.16 0.56
N GLU A 9 4.91 -8.23 0.30
CA GLU A 9 4.26 -8.44 -0.99
C GLU A 9 3.14 -7.41 -1.21
N ILE A 10 2.41 -7.03 -0.15
CA ILE A 10 1.42 -5.97 -0.22
C ILE A 10 2.07 -4.63 -0.58
N VAL A 11 3.15 -4.27 0.11
CA VAL A 11 3.88 -3.02 -0.16
C VAL A 11 4.33 -2.98 -1.60
N LYS A 12 4.99 -4.03 -2.08
CA LYS A 12 5.46 -4.13 -3.47
C LYS A 12 4.32 -3.93 -4.49
N GLN A 13 3.22 -4.67 -4.34
CA GLN A 13 2.08 -4.57 -5.26
C GLN A 13 1.44 -3.18 -5.25
N VAL A 14 1.34 -2.54 -4.09
CA VAL A 14 0.81 -1.18 -3.98
C VAL A 14 1.78 -0.18 -4.61
N THR A 15 3.08 -0.31 -4.36
CA THR A 15 4.08 0.59 -4.94
C THR A 15 4.06 0.54 -6.46
N ASP A 16 4.09 -0.65 -7.05
CA ASP A 16 4.09 -0.82 -8.50
C ASP A 16 2.83 -0.18 -9.14
N ARG A 17 1.63 -0.46 -8.59
CA ARG A 17 0.36 0.10 -9.09
C ARG A 17 0.24 1.60 -8.92
N VAL A 18 0.76 2.16 -7.82
CA VAL A 18 0.73 3.60 -7.58
C VAL A 18 1.74 4.30 -8.48
N ALA A 19 2.94 3.73 -8.68
CA ALA A 19 3.95 4.27 -9.56
C ALA A 19 3.48 4.34 -11.03
N GLU A 20 2.71 3.35 -11.49
CA GLU A 20 2.07 3.40 -12.82
C GLU A 20 1.18 4.64 -13.01
N ARG A 21 0.56 5.12 -11.93
CA ARG A 21 -0.41 6.21 -11.95
C ARG A 21 0.16 7.57 -11.56
N TYR A 22 1.31 7.57 -10.88
CA TYR A 22 2.05 8.75 -10.43
C TYR A 22 3.53 8.61 -10.86
N PRO A 23 3.82 8.60 -12.18
CA PRO A 23 5.19 8.41 -12.69
C PRO A 23 6.16 9.53 -12.30
N GLU A 24 5.65 10.68 -11.87
CA GLU A 24 6.42 11.82 -11.38
C GLU A 24 6.90 11.67 -9.92
N VAL A 25 6.41 10.67 -9.18
CA VAL A 25 6.75 10.43 -7.78
C VAL A 25 7.77 9.30 -7.68
N GLU A 26 8.84 9.53 -6.93
CA GLU A 26 9.90 8.55 -6.70
C GLU A 26 9.37 7.26 -6.07
N HIS A 27 9.84 6.12 -6.60
CA HIS A 27 9.40 4.79 -6.18
C HIS A 27 9.67 4.52 -4.70
N GLU A 28 10.81 5.00 -4.19
CA GLU A 28 11.16 4.91 -2.76
C GLU A 28 10.18 5.70 -1.89
N HIS A 29 9.70 6.85 -2.36
CA HIS A 29 8.72 7.65 -1.64
C HIS A 29 7.37 6.94 -1.56
N ILE A 30 6.90 6.37 -2.67
CA ILE A 30 5.66 5.58 -2.72
C ILE A 30 5.77 4.35 -1.81
N SER A 31 6.91 3.66 -1.83
CA SER A 31 7.15 2.48 -0.98
C SER A 31 7.10 2.83 0.51
N SER A 32 7.78 3.92 0.91
CA SER A 32 7.74 4.42 2.29
C SER A 32 6.30 4.72 2.75
N LEU A 33 5.51 5.38 1.90
CA LEU A 33 4.09 5.64 2.17
C LEU A 33 3.28 4.35 2.28
N ALA A 34 3.52 3.36 1.43
CA ALA A 34 2.81 2.09 1.47
C ALA A 34 3.10 1.32 2.77
N VAL A 35 4.35 1.34 3.28
CA VAL A 35 4.72 0.76 4.58
C VAL A 35 3.99 1.46 5.72
N GLU A 36 4.01 2.80 5.74
CA GLU A 36 3.32 3.59 6.78
C GLU A 36 1.82 3.31 6.82
N GLU A 37 1.16 3.34 5.66
CA GLU A 37 -0.29 3.13 5.59
C GLU A 37 -0.65 1.67 5.91
N LEU A 38 0.13 0.69 5.44
CA LEU A 38 -0.08 -0.71 5.78
C LEU A 38 0.03 -0.95 7.29
N GLY A 39 1.02 -0.36 7.96
CA GLY A 39 1.18 -0.47 9.41
C GLY A 39 0.01 0.10 10.22
N LYS A 40 -0.69 1.12 9.69
CA LYS A 40 -1.92 1.66 10.31
C LYS A 40 -3.11 0.71 10.16
N ILE A 41 -3.19 -0.02 9.05
CA ILE A 41 -4.33 -0.89 8.71
C ILE A 41 -4.14 -2.32 9.24
N SER A 42 -2.88 -2.78 9.36
CA SER A 42 -2.53 -4.14 9.81
C SER A 42 -2.93 -4.43 11.26
N ASN A 43 -3.28 -3.42 12.05
CA ASN A 43 -3.89 -3.59 13.37
C ASN A 43 -5.35 -4.11 13.31
N SER A 44 -5.96 -4.18 12.13
CA SER A 44 -7.32 -4.73 11.95
C SER A 44 -7.28 -6.23 11.65
N ARG A 45 -8.22 -7.00 12.21
CA ARG A 45 -8.34 -8.46 12.05
C ARG A 45 -8.59 -8.94 10.61
N VAL A 46 -8.71 -8.03 9.63
CA VAL A 46 -9.12 -8.37 8.27
C VAL A 46 -7.95 -8.16 7.31
N THR A 47 -7.29 -9.25 6.96
CA THR A 47 -6.10 -9.26 6.10
C THR A 47 -6.44 -9.21 4.61
N ASP A 48 -7.62 -9.68 4.21
CA ASP A 48 -8.00 -9.85 2.81
C ASP A 48 -8.18 -8.53 2.04
N TYR A 49 -8.32 -7.39 2.74
CA TYR A 49 -8.50 -6.07 2.12
C TYR A 49 -7.29 -5.15 2.28
N LEU A 50 -6.19 -5.61 2.88
CA LEU A 50 -5.03 -4.76 3.19
C LEU A 50 -4.46 -4.09 1.94
N THR A 51 -4.27 -4.82 0.84
CA THR A 51 -3.73 -4.26 -0.41
C THR A 51 -4.57 -3.10 -0.93
N VAL A 52 -5.90 -3.25 -0.97
CA VAL A 52 -6.80 -2.23 -1.53
C VAL A 52 -6.87 -0.99 -0.60
N LEU A 53 -6.89 -1.22 0.71
CA LEU A 53 -6.95 -0.13 1.69
C LEU A 53 -5.65 0.67 1.70
N THR A 54 -4.49 0.00 1.64
CA THR A 54 -3.18 0.63 1.55
C THR A 54 -3.05 1.42 0.25
N GLU A 55 -3.44 0.85 -0.90
CA GLU A 55 -3.44 1.56 -2.19
C GLU A 55 -4.27 2.86 -2.11
N ARG A 56 -5.49 2.78 -1.58
CA ARG A 56 -6.36 3.95 -1.45
C ARG A 56 -5.77 5.03 -0.55
N ALA A 57 -5.17 4.64 0.58
CA ALA A 57 -4.57 5.56 1.53
C ALA A 57 -3.36 6.30 0.92
N VAL A 58 -2.47 5.56 0.25
CA VAL A 58 -1.31 6.13 -0.47
C VAL A 58 -1.78 7.12 -1.53
N ARG A 59 -2.73 6.73 -2.37
CA ARG A 59 -3.28 7.61 -3.43
C ARG A 59 -3.92 8.87 -2.85
N SER A 60 -4.65 8.77 -1.74
CA SER A 60 -5.26 9.93 -1.09
C SER A 60 -4.22 10.91 -0.54
N ARG A 61 -3.03 10.43 -0.16
CA ARG A 61 -1.96 11.26 0.39
C ARG A 61 -1.14 11.93 -0.71
N LEU A 62 -0.97 11.28 -1.86
CA LEU A 62 -0.33 11.85 -3.05
C LEU A 62 -1.21 12.85 -3.79
N ALA A 63 -2.54 12.67 -3.76
CA ALA A 63 -3.49 13.60 -4.39
C ALA A 63 -3.74 14.89 -3.58
N LYS A 64 -3.03 15.08 -2.47
CA LYS A 64 -3.19 16.20 -1.55
C LYS A 64 -2.03 17.19 -1.72
#